data_AF-A0A947AHQ9-F1
#
_entry.id   AF-A0A947AHQ9-F1
#
_cell.length_a   1.000
_cell.length_b   1.000
_cell.length_c   1.000
_cell.angle_alpha   90.00
_cell.angle_beta   90.00
_cell.angle_gamma   90.00
#
_symmetry.space_group_name_H-M   'P 1'
#
loop_
_entity.id
_entity.type
_entity.pdbx_description
1 polymer ?
#
loop_
_entity_poly.entity_id
_entity_poly.type
_entity_poly.pdbx_seq_one_letter_code
_entity_poly.pdbx_strand_id
1 'polypeptide(L)'
;IALSGLVSNTHSKSVDKVPGLGSIPILGELFKSRSFRRDESELVIFVTPQVITPEDSSNKKLIDNMQERYKEEDKELRFRILD
;
A
#
# COMPACT_ATOMS: atom_id res chain seq x y z
N ILE A 1 1.92 -6.29 10.89
CA ILE A 1 2.59 -7.35 10.10
C ILE A 1 2.87 -6.77 8.72
N ALA A 2 4.10 -6.91 8.19
CA ALA A 2 4.40 -6.50 6.82
C ALA A 2 3.89 -7.59 5.87
N LEU A 3 3.06 -7.23 4.89
CA LEU A 3 2.47 -8.19 3.97
C LEU A 3 3.30 -8.39 2.71
N SER A 4 4.00 -7.34 2.27
CA SER A 4 4.79 -7.37 1.05
C SER A 4 5.86 -6.28 1.05
N GLY A 5 7.00 -6.60 0.44
CA GLY A 5 8.06 -5.66 0.10
C GLY A 5 8.41 -5.81 -1.39
N LEU A 6 8.59 -4.70 -2.10
CA LEU A 6 9.06 -4.68 -3.48
C LEU A 6 10.33 -3.85 -3.55
N VAL A 7 11.40 -4.44 -4.10
CA VAL A 7 12.66 -3.76 -4.40
C VAL A 7 12.85 -3.80 -5.91
N SER A 8 12.94 -2.64 -6.54
CA SER A 8 13.22 -2.47 -7.97
C SER A 8 14.56 -1.79 -8.16
N ASN A 9 15.41 -2.34 -9.04
CA ASN A 9 16.73 -1.82 -9.32
C ASN A 9 17.00 -1.85 -10.83
N THR A 10 17.22 -0.68 -11.43
CA THR A 10 17.51 -0.53 -12.85
C THR A 10 18.86 0.15 -13.04
N HIS A 11 19.76 -0.48 -13.81
CA HIS A 11 21.05 0.09 -14.20
C HIS A 11 21.07 0.31 -15.70
N SER A 12 21.41 1.53 -16.12
CA SER A 12 21.59 1.86 -17.53
C SER A 12 22.96 2.51 -17.73
N LYS A 13 23.65 2.06 -18.78
CA LYS A 13 24.95 2.58 -19.19
C LYS A 13 24.87 2.94 -20.66
N SER A 14 25.04 4.22 -20.96
CA SER A 14 25.17 4.71 -22.33
C SER A 14 26.59 5.22 -22.57
N VAL A 15 27.13 4.94 -23.76
CA VAL A 15 28.44 5.44 -24.18
C VAL A 15 28.31 6.00 -25.58
N ASP A 16 28.35 7.33 -25.67
CA ASP A 16 28.36 8.04 -26.93
C ASP A 16 29.82 8.35 -27.30
N LYS A 17 30.17 8.18 -28.58
CA LYS A 17 31.54 8.42 -29.04
C LYS A 17 31.55 9.06 -30.42
N VAL A 18 32.54 9.93 -30.64
CA VAL A 18 32.80 10.47 -31.99
C VAL A 18 33.36 9.34 -32.87
N PRO A 19 32.77 9.05 -34.05
CA PRO A 19 33.29 8.05 -34.97
C PRO A 19 34.75 8.34 -35.37
N GLY A 20 35.58 7.31 -35.45
CA GLY A 20 37.03 7.43 -35.70
C GLY A 20 37.80 7.84 -34.44
N LEU A 21 37.61 9.07 -33.95
CA LEU A 21 38.39 9.64 -32.83
C LEU A 21 38.19 8.90 -31.50
N GLY A 22 37.00 8.38 -31.24
CA GLY A 22 36.70 7.61 -30.03
C GLY A 22 37.38 6.24 -29.95
N SER A 23 38.08 5.79 -31.00
CA SER A 23 38.78 4.50 -31.03
C SER A 23 40.30 4.64 -30.89
N ILE A 24 40.84 5.87 -30.81
CA ILE A 24 42.29 6.10 -30.71
C ILE A 24 42.80 5.54 -29.37
N PRO A 25 43.84 4.68 -29.36
CA PRO A 25 44.46 4.22 -28.12
C PRO A 25 44.96 5.42 -27.30
N ILE A 26 44.80 5.37 -25.98
CA ILE A 26 45.22 6.43 -25.03
C ILE A 26 44.35 7.70 -25.12
N LEU A 27 44.11 8.27 -26.31
CA LEU A 27 43.41 9.55 -26.48
C LEU A 27 41.89 9.45 -26.69
N GLY A 28 41.38 8.28 -27.10
CA GLY A 28 39.98 8.11 -27.47
C GLY A 28 38.98 8.29 -26.33
N GLU A 29 39.43 8.32 -25.06
CA GLU A 29 38.57 8.58 -23.91
C GLU A 29 38.11 10.04 -23.84
N LEU A 30 38.91 10.99 -24.34
CA LEU A 30 38.53 12.42 -24.41
C LEU A 30 37.36 12.68 -25.38
N PHE A 31 37.12 11.75 -26.31
CA PHE A 31 36.07 11.83 -27.34
C PHE A 31 34.89 10.88 -27.06
N LYS A 32 34.82 10.33 -25.83
CA LYS A 32 33.69 9.53 -25.34
C LYS A 32 32.95 10.30 -24.27
N SER A 33 31.63 10.28 -24.33
CA SER A 33 30.75 10.66 -23.23
C SER A 33 30.16 9.39 -22.63
N ARG A 34 30.19 9.27 -21.29
CA ARG A 34 29.61 8.13 -20.58
C ARG A 34 28.53 8.63 -19.65
N SER A 35 27.34 8.07 -19.79
CA SER A 35 26.24 8.31 -18.87
C SER A 35 25.95 7.02 -18.11
N PHE A 36 25.89 7.15 -16.79
CA PHE A 36 25.51 6.08 -15.88
C PHE A 36 24.28 6.53 -15.12
N ARG A 37 23.18 5.78 -15.22
CA ARG A 37 21.95 6.03 -14.45
C ARG A 37 21.56 4.79 -13.67
N ARG A 38 21.33 4.98 -12.37
CA ARG A 38 20.89 3.97 -11.42
C ARG A 38 19.59 4.46 -10.79
N ASP A 39 18.54 3.67 -10.96
CA ASP A 39 17.20 3.96 -10.42
C ASP A 39 16.83 2.85 -9.43
N GLU A 40 16.56 3.22 -8.18
CA GLU A 40 16.24 2.30 -7.07
C GLU A 40 14.91 2.71 -6.45
N SER A 41 14.01 1.75 -6.24
CA SER A 41 12.70 1.98 -5.61
C SER A 41 12.37 0.88 -4.64
N GLU A 42 12.02 1.27 -3.41
CA GLU A 42 11.63 0.38 -2.31
C GLU A 42 10.19 0.70 -1.89
N LEU A 43 9.37 -0.34 -1.74
CA LEU A 43 7.99 -0.24 -1.27
C LEU A 43 7.73 -1.28 -0.19
N VAL A 44 7.10 -0.88 0.92
CA VAL A 44 6.71 -1.77 2.01
C VAL A 44 5.25 -1.52 2.40
N ILE A 45 4.46 -2.59 2.49
CA ILE A 45 3.04 -2.53 2.86
C ILE A 45 2.82 -3.18 4.23
N PHE A 46 2.24 -2.42 5.16
CA PHE A 46 1.92 -2.87 6.51
C PHE A 46 0.41 -3.04 6.70
N VAL A 47 0.02 -4.13 7.36
CA VAL A 47 -1.35 -4.33 7.86
C VAL A 47 -1.32 -4.67 9.34
N THR A 48 -2.21 -4.01 10.08
CA THR A 48 -2.45 -4.26 11.50
C THR A 48 -3.89 -4.74 11.65
N PRO A 49 -4.11 -6.06 11.78
CA PRO A 49 -5.45 -6.55 12.08
C PRO A 49 -5.84 -6.13 13.51
N GLN A 50 -7.13 -5.86 13.70
CA GLN A 50 -7.74 -5.62 15.00
C GLN A 50 -8.86 -6.65 15.18
N VAL A 51 -8.85 -7.39 16.28
CA VAL A 51 -9.93 -8.31 16.64
C VAL A 51 -10.81 -7.60 17.65
N ILE A 52 -12.03 -7.27 17.23
CA ILE A 52 -13.06 -6.68 18.10
C ILE A 52 -14.08 -7.75 18.45
N THR A 53 -14.46 -7.85 19.73
CA THR A 53 -15.51 -8.76 20.19
C THR A 53 -16.81 -7.99 20.45
N PRO A 54 -17.99 -8.66 20.45
CA PRO A 54 -19.25 -8.00 20.78
C PRO A 54 -19.28 -7.41 22.20
N GLU A 55 -18.49 -7.99 23.11
CA GLU A 55 -18.34 -7.57 24.51
C GLU A 55 -17.40 -6.37 24.68
N ASP A 56 -16.75 -5.92 23.59
CA ASP A 56 -15.88 -4.76 23.62
C ASP A 56 -16.68 -3.52 24.06
N SER A 57 -16.15 -2.83 25.08
CA SER A 57 -16.75 -1.61 25.64
C SER A 57 -17.06 -0.52 24.61
N SER A 58 -16.30 -0.49 23.51
CA SER A 58 -16.52 0.42 22.37
C SER A 58 -17.76 0.09 21.55
N ASN A 59 -18.12 -1.19 21.46
CA ASN A 59 -19.31 -1.67 20.75
C ASN A 59 -20.52 -1.89 21.65
N LYS A 60 -20.30 -2.10 22.96
CA LYS A 60 -21.36 -2.44 23.91
C LYS A 60 -22.54 -1.47 23.86
N LYS A 61 -22.27 -0.16 23.86
CA LYS A 61 -23.34 0.87 23.76
C LYS A 61 -24.13 0.82 22.46
N LEU A 62 -23.49 0.49 21.33
CA LEU A 62 -24.17 0.33 20.06
C LEU A 62 -25.06 -0.91 20.04
N ILE A 63 -24.54 -2.03 20.56
CA ILE A 63 -25.28 -3.29 20.64
C ILE A 63 -26.47 -3.17 21.60
N ASP A 64 -26.27 -2.55 22.77
CA ASP A 64 -27.30 -2.33 23.79
C ASP A 64 -28.45 -1.46 23.22
N ASN A 65 -28.12 -0.32 22.58
CA ASN A 65 -29.10 0.58 21.97
C ASN A 65 -29.89 -0.08 20.82
N MET A 66 -29.24 -0.96 20.04
CA MET A 66 -29.92 -1.70 18.97
C MET A 66 -30.89 -2.74 19.55
N GLN A 67 -30.49 -3.46 20.61
CA GLN A 67 -31.36 -4.44 21.26
C GLN A 67 -32.59 -3.82 21.92
N GLU A 68 -32.47 -2.62 22.48
CA GLU A 68 -33.60 -1.88 23.04
C GLU A 68 -34.62 -1.51 21.96
N ARG A 69 -34.16 -1.00 20.81
CA ARG A 69 -35.03 -0.67 19.66
C ARG A 69 -35.77 -1.88 19.11
N TYR A 70 -35.11 -3.02 18.99
CA TYR A 70 -35.78 -4.26 18.55
C TYR A 70 -36.86 -4.72 19.53
N LYS A 71 -36.66 -4.56 20.84
CA LYS A 71 -37.67 -4.92 21.86
C LYS A 71 -38.87 -3.98 21.86
N GLU A 72 -38.66 -2.70 21.55
CA GLU A 72 -39.72 -1.71 21.40
C GLU A 72 -40.57 -1.98 20.15
N GLU A 73 -39.93 -2.23 19.01
CA GLU A 73 -40.60 -2.61 17.76
C GLU A 73 -41.45 -3.88 17.92
N ASP A 74 -40.90 -4.92 18.56
CA ASP A 74 -41.63 -6.17 18.83
C ASP A 74 -42.82 -5.96 19.77
N LYS A 75 -42.69 -5.10 20.78
CA LYS A 75 -43.82 -4.76 21.67
C LYS A 75 -44.93 -4.04 20.92
N GLU A 76 -44.59 -3.07 20.07
CA GLU A 76 -45.56 -2.35 19.26
C GLU A 76 -46.25 -3.25 18.22
N LEU A 77 -45.50 -4.14 17.58
CA LEU A 77 -46.05 -5.13 16.65
C LEU A 77 -47.03 -6.06 17.35
N ARG A 78 -46.67 -6.56 18.54
CA ARG A 78 -47.55 -7.44 19.32
C ARG A 78 -48.80 -6.74 19.83
N PHE A 79 -48.70 -5.47 20.22
CA PHE A 79 -49.86 -4.68 20.65
C PHE A 79 -50.88 -4.50 19.51
N ARG A 80 -50.41 -4.15 18.30
CA ARG A 80 -51.27 -3.95 17.12
C ARG A 80 -51.94 -5.21 16.57
N ILE A 81 -51.44 -6.40 16.91
CA ILE A 81 -52.02 -7.68 16.46
C ILE A 81 -53.14 -8.15 17.41
N LEU A 82 -53.16 -7.65 18.65
CA LEU A 82 -54.07 -8.12 19.71
C LEU A 82 -55.33 -7.26 19.88
N ASP A 83 -55.40 -6.12 19.20
CA ASP A 83 -56.57 -5.22 19.11
C ASP A 83 -57.29 -5.40 17.76
#